data_AF-A0A818GP59-F1
#
_entry.id   AF-A0A818GP59-F1
#
_cell.length_a   1.000
_cell.length_b   1.000
_cell.length_c   1.000
_cell.angle_alpha   90.00
_cell.angle_beta   90.00
_cell.angle_gamma   90.00
#
_symmetry.space_group_name_H-M   'P 1'
#
loop_
_entity.id
_entity.type
_entity.pdbx_description
1 polymer ?
#
loop_
_entity_poly.entity_id
_entity_poly.type
_entity_poly.pdbx_seq_one_letter_code
_entity_poly.pdbx_strand_id
1 'polypeptide(L)'
;MVTSFEERTPDKQEKCKYLQNKFKDVGFEQIIFTVHPYSLPNEIPGKCSNSNYGLRMVVSQMNVVDDDMKNILVTTCYADSKCPPDYIAALTWKYLQENQPVLTTTYQSPLFYNRKLDSLSFVTRVIGLLRSLLMLGAIIPFNINTMNIFSYSLSLAKKKVISKSCPKSS
;
A
#
# COMPACT_ATOMS: atom_id res chain seq x y z
N MET A 1 -6.62 -5.86 -6.52
CA MET A 1 -5.56 -6.12 -5.53
C MET A 1 -4.24 -6.34 -6.25
N VAL A 2 -3.15 -5.73 -5.78
CA VAL A 2 -1.81 -5.95 -6.33
C VAL A 2 -0.93 -6.57 -5.26
N THR A 3 -0.22 -7.66 -5.60
CA THR A 3 0.77 -8.28 -4.71
C THR A 3 2.08 -8.42 -5.45
N SER A 4 3.15 -7.92 -4.85
CA SER A 4 4.48 -7.90 -5.45
C SER A 4 5.41 -8.84 -4.70
N PHE A 5 6.12 -9.69 -5.43
CA PHE A 5 7.14 -10.61 -4.91
C PHE A 5 8.52 -10.18 -5.38
N GLU A 6 9.56 -10.50 -4.63
CA GLU A 6 10.93 -10.39 -5.13
C GLU A 6 11.30 -11.66 -5.91
N GLU A 7 12.17 -11.54 -6.91
CA GLU A 7 12.63 -12.67 -7.74
C GLU A 7 13.16 -13.84 -6.91
N ARG A 8 13.89 -13.52 -5.83
CA ARG A 8 14.49 -14.44 -4.87
C ARG A 8 13.49 -15.13 -3.93
N THR A 9 12.21 -14.78 -4.00
CA THR A 9 11.18 -15.42 -3.16
C THR A 9 11.02 -16.89 -3.56
N PRO A 10 11.20 -17.85 -2.64
CA PRO A 10 10.99 -19.26 -2.92
C PRO A 10 9.49 -19.54 -3.15
N ASP A 11 9.21 -20.51 -4.01
CA ASP A 11 7.86 -21.04 -4.29
C ASP A 11 6.84 -19.97 -4.72
N LYS A 12 7.31 -18.90 -5.35
CA LYS A 12 6.47 -17.76 -5.77
C LYS A 12 5.28 -18.16 -6.63
N GLN A 13 5.45 -19.09 -7.57
CA GLN A 13 4.38 -19.53 -8.45
C GLN A 13 3.27 -20.26 -7.69
N GLU A 14 3.63 -21.13 -6.74
CA GLU A 14 2.66 -21.83 -5.90
C GLU A 14 1.92 -20.85 -4.99
N LYS A 15 2.64 -19.91 -4.38
CA LYS A 15 2.06 -18.83 -3.56
C LYS A 15 1.08 -17.97 -4.36
N CYS A 16 1.44 -17.57 -5.59
CA CYS A 16 0.54 -16.83 -6.47
C CYS A 16 -0.74 -17.63 -6.75
N LYS A 17 -0.62 -18.90 -7.15
CA LYS A 17 -1.78 -19.77 -7.42
C LYS A 17 -2.66 -19.94 -6.18
N TYR A 18 -2.05 -20.17 -5.02
CA TYR A 18 -2.78 -20.28 -3.75
C TYR A 18 -3.56 -19.00 -3.43
N LEU A 19 -2.92 -17.84 -3.53
CA LEU A 19 -3.56 -16.55 -3.25
C LEU A 19 -4.66 -16.25 -4.27
N GLN A 20 -4.42 -16.54 -5.55
CA GLN A 20 -5.40 -16.35 -6.60
C GLN A 20 -6.66 -17.18 -6.33
N ASN A 21 -6.51 -18.46 -5.98
CA ASN A 21 -7.65 -19.33 -5.66
C ASN A 21 -8.35 -18.89 -4.37
N LYS A 22 -7.59 -18.52 -3.34
CA LYS A 22 -8.14 -18.10 -2.04
C LYS A 22 -8.98 -16.83 -2.12
N PHE A 23 -8.58 -15.88 -2.97
CA PHE A 23 -9.22 -14.57 -3.06
C PHE A 23 -10.10 -14.40 -4.31
N LYS A 24 -10.25 -15.45 -5.13
CA LYS A 24 -11.02 -15.44 -6.37
C LYS A 24 -12.45 -14.91 -6.17
N ASP A 25 -13.13 -15.39 -5.13
CA ASP A 25 -14.56 -15.14 -4.91
C ASP A 25 -14.82 -14.02 -3.87
N VAL A 26 -13.78 -13.28 -3.49
CA VAL A 26 -13.86 -12.21 -2.47
C VAL A 26 -14.39 -10.89 -3.05
N GLY A 27 -14.55 -10.80 -4.37
CA GLY A 27 -15.11 -9.62 -5.05
C GLY A 27 -14.07 -8.60 -5.50
N PHE A 28 -12.80 -8.99 -5.62
CA PHE A 28 -11.82 -8.17 -6.32
C PHE A 28 -12.05 -8.25 -7.82
N GLU A 29 -12.12 -7.11 -8.50
CA GLU A 29 -12.23 -7.05 -9.96
C GLU A 29 -11.02 -7.73 -10.64
N GLN A 30 -9.82 -7.42 -10.15
CA GLN A 30 -8.58 -8.02 -10.63
C GLN A 30 -7.60 -8.28 -9.49
N ILE A 31 -6.87 -9.39 -9.59
CA ILE A 31 -5.75 -9.71 -8.71
C ILE A 31 -4.50 -9.82 -9.57
N ILE A 32 -3.57 -8.90 -9.39
CA ILE A 32 -2.35 -8.79 -10.20
C ILE A 32 -1.16 -9.17 -9.33
N PHE A 33 -0.32 -10.07 -9.85
CA PHE A 33 0.93 -10.46 -9.23
C PHE A 33 2.10 -9.91 -10.03
N THR A 34 3.04 -9.25 -9.36
CA THR A 34 4.25 -8.70 -9.99
C THR A 34 5.49 -9.30 -9.35
N VAL A 35 6.59 -9.38 -10.11
CA VAL A 35 7.88 -9.86 -9.60
C VAL A 35 8.92 -8.77 -9.80
N HIS A 36 9.45 -8.22 -8.73
CA HIS A 36 10.58 -7.29 -8.77
C HIS A 36 11.86 -8.06 -9.11
N PRO A 37 12.51 -7.76 -10.25
CA PRO A 37 13.74 -8.44 -10.65
C PRO A 37 14.89 -8.06 -9.73
N TYR A 38 15.80 -9.00 -9.51
CA TYR A 38 16.97 -8.80 -8.69
C TYR A 38 18.00 -7.91 -9.43
N SER A 39 18.64 -6.99 -8.69
CA SER A 39 19.76 -6.16 -9.18
C SER A 39 19.41 -5.17 -10.32
N LEU A 40 18.26 -4.49 -10.25
CA LEU A 40 18.00 -3.33 -11.10
C LEU A 40 19.00 -2.19 -10.82
N PRO A 41 19.59 -1.57 -11.85
CA PRO A 41 20.47 -0.43 -11.66
C PRO A 41 19.70 0.72 -10.99
N ASN A 42 20.27 1.29 -9.93
CA ASN A 42 19.70 2.35 -9.10
C ASN A 42 18.47 1.98 -8.24
N GLU A 43 18.13 0.70 -8.06
CA GLU A 43 17.11 0.27 -7.09
C GLU A 43 17.70 -0.69 -6.05
N ILE A 44 17.55 -0.34 -4.77
CA ILE A 44 17.94 -1.21 -3.66
C ILE A 44 16.78 -2.20 -3.41
N PRO A 45 17.01 -3.53 -3.40
CA PRO A 45 15.98 -4.50 -3.07
C PRO A 45 15.35 -4.24 -1.70
N GLY A 46 14.05 -4.46 -1.59
CA GLY A 46 13.31 -4.27 -0.35
C GLY A 46 11.86 -3.84 -0.58
N LYS A 47 11.11 -3.75 0.53
CA LYS A 47 9.65 -3.53 0.50
C LYS A 47 9.24 -2.32 -0.36
N CYS A 48 9.90 -1.18 -0.19
CA CYS A 48 9.53 0.04 -0.92
C CYS A 48 9.78 -0.09 -2.42
N SER A 49 10.92 -0.64 -2.83
CA SER A 49 11.26 -0.85 -4.25
C SER A 49 10.35 -1.87 -4.91
N ASN A 50 10.02 -2.95 -4.19
CA ASN A 50 9.08 -3.97 -4.65
C ASN A 50 7.66 -3.38 -4.87
N SER A 51 7.14 -2.62 -3.91
CA SER A 51 5.84 -1.93 -4.05
C SER A 51 5.84 -0.92 -5.20
N ASN A 52 6.92 -0.15 -5.35
CA ASN A 52 7.06 0.84 -6.41
C ASN A 52 7.10 0.17 -7.80
N TYR A 53 7.84 -0.92 -7.94
CA TYR A 53 7.88 -1.71 -9.16
C TYR A 53 6.50 -2.28 -9.50
N GLY A 54 5.82 -2.88 -8.52
CA GLY A 54 4.47 -3.40 -8.70
C GLY A 54 3.49 -2.34 -9.18
N LEU A 55 3.55 -1.13 -8.59
CA LEU A 55 2.71 -0.02 -9.00
C LEU A 55 2.98 0.39 -10.45
N ARG A 56 4.25 0.52 -10.87
CA ARG A 56 4.61 0.84 -12.26
C ARG A 56 4.08 -0.19 -13.25
N MET A 57 4.24 -1.48 -12.93
CA MET A 57 3.77 -2.57 -13.78
C MET A 57 2.25 -2.53 -13.93
N VAL A 58 1.51 -2.32 -12.84
CA VAL A 58 0.05 -2.28 -12.85
C VAL A 58 -0.48 -1.07 -13.61
N VAL A 59 0.14 0.11 -13.45
CA VAL A 59 -0.21 1.30 -14.24
C VAL A 59 -0.01 1.03 -15.74
N SER A 60 1.10 0.40 -16.10
CA SER A 60 1.38 0.03 -17.50
C SER A 60 0.41 -1.03 -18.03
N GLN A 61 0.03 -2.02 -17.22
CA GLN A 61 -0.86 -3.11 -17.64
C GLN A 61 -2.31 -2.66 -17.79
N MET A 62 -2.78 -1.77 -16.91
CA MET A 62 -4.15 -1.25 -16.94
C MET A 62 -4.32 -0.09 -17.93
N ASN A 63 -3.25 0.31 -18.64
CA ASN A 63 -3.23 1.42 -19.60
C ASN A 63 -3.90 2.71 -19.06
N VAL A 64 -3.62 3.03 -17.80
CA VAL A 64 -4.26 4.16 -17.10
C VAL A 64 -3.80 5.47 -17.73
N VAL A 65 -4.75 6.25 -18.26
CA VAL A 65 -4.47 7.58 -18.82
C VAL A 65 -4.32 8.60 -17.69
N ASP A 66 -3.55 9.66 -17.92
CA ASP A 66 -3.23 10.67 -16.90
C ASP A 66 -4.48 11.30 -16.25
N ASP A 67 -5.55 11.50 -17.02
CA ASP A 67 -6.81 12.05 -16.50
C ASP A 67 -7.55 11.11 -15.55
N ASP A 68 -7.35 9.80 -15.66
CA ASP A 68 -7.98 8.80 -14.79
C ASP A 68 -7.23 8.65 -13.47
N MET A 69 -5.94 8.99 -13.44
CA MET A 69 -5.09 8.83 -12.24
C MET A 69 -5.55 9.67 -11.04
N LYS A 70 -6.35 10.72 -11.28
CA LYS A 70 -6.95 11.53 -10.20
C LYS A 70 -8.13 10.82 -9.52
N ASN A 71 -8.73 9.83 -10.18
CA ASN A 71 -9.87 9.08 -9.66
C ASN A 71 -9.45 7.74 -9.07
N ILE A 72 -8.15 7.43 -9.06
CA ILE A 72 -7.60 6.17 -8.56
C ILE A 72 -6.86 6.42 -7.25
N LEU A 73 -7.34 5.80 -6.18
CA LEU A 73 -6.66 5.75 -4.89
C LEU A 73 -5.83 4.47 -4.76
N VAL A 74 -4.58 4.64 -4.35
CA VAL A 74 -3.65 3.55 -4.05
C VAL A 74 -3.51 3.46 -2.55
N THR A 75 -3.95 2.34 -1.97
CA THR A 75 -3.76 2.00 -0.56
C THR A 75 -2.64 0.99 -0.40
N THR A 76 -1.62 1.35 0.36
CA THR A 76 -0.55 0.43 0.77
C THR A 76 -0.89 -0.16 2.13
N CYS A 77 -0.69 -1.47 2.29
CA CYS A 77 -0.92 -2.16 3.56
C CYS A 77 0.03 -3.35 3.72
N TYR A 78 0.09 -3.95 4.92
CA TYR A 78 0.79 -5.22 5.12
C TYR A 78 -0.17 -6.40 4.95
N ALA A 79 0.38 -7.58 4.64
CA ALA A 79 -0.40 -8.81 4.46
C ALA A 79 -1.18 -9.26 5.72
N ASP A 80 -0.73 -8.85 6.90
CA ASP A 80 -1.37 -9.15 8.18
C ASP A 80 -2.27 -8.02 8.70
N SER A 81 -2.37 -6.91 7.96
CA SER A 81 -3.21 -5.77 8.31
C SER A 81 -4.68 -6.12 8.13
N LYS A 82 -5.51 -5.73 9.11
CA LYS A 82 -6.96 -5.85 9.01
C LYS A 82 -7.57 -4.46 8.87
N CYS A 83 -8.14 -4.20 7.71
CA CYS A 83 -8.94 -3.00 7.48
C CYS A 83 -10.36 -3.22 8.04
N PRO A 84 -10.93 -2.26 8.78
CA PRO A 84 -12.36 -2.26 9.08
C PRO A 84 -13.21 -2.34 7.79
N PRO A 85 -14.42 -2.92 7.82
CA PRO A 85 -15.28 -3.04 6.65
C PRO A 85 -15.53 -1.71 5.93
N ASP A 86 -15.78 -0.64 6.71
CA ASP A 86 -16.10 0.69 6.17
C ASP A 86 -14.88 1.53 5.82
N TYR A 87 -13.67 0.99 5.97
CA TYR A 87 -12.42 1.75 5.80
C TYR A 87 -12.32 2.38 4.40
N ILE A 88 -12.57 1.58 3.36
CA ILE A 88 -12.48 2.04 1.97
C ILE A 88 -13.59 3.06 1.67
N ALA A 89 -14.82 2.83 2.17
CA ALA A 89 -15.92 3.75 1.98
C ALA A 89 -15.66 5.12 2.65
N ALA A 90 -15.18 5.11 3.89
CA ALA A 90 -14.83 6.32 4.62
C ALA A 90 -13.66 7.07 3.96
N LEU A 91 -12.65 6.35 3.48
CA LEU A 91 -11.53 6.92 2.73
C LEU A 91 -12.00 7.60 1.44
N THR A 92 -12.84 6.92 0.65
CA THR A 92 -13.40 7.47 -0.59
C THR A 92 -14.25 8.70 -0.32
N TRP A 93 -15.13 8.66 0.69
CA TRP A 93 -15.93 9.83 1.09
C TRP A 93 -15.03 11.01 1.47
N LYS A 94 -14.01 10.78 2.29
CA LYS A 94 -13.05 11.81 2.70
C LYS A 94 -12.28 12.40 1.52
N TYR A 95 -11.89 11.54 0.57
CA TYR A 95 -11.19 11.96 -0.64
C TYR A 95 -12.04 12.86 -1.53
N LEU A 96 -13.32 12.51 -1.73
CA LEU A 96 -14.25 13.26 -2.57
C LEU A 96 -14.64 14.63 -1.98
N GLN A 97 -14.66 14.76 -0.66
CA GLN A 97 -15.01 16.01 0.02
C GLN A 97 -13.88 17.06 -0.02
N GLU A 98 -12.65 16.66 -0.34
CA GLU A 98 -11.50 17.56 -0.40
C GLU A 98 -11.29 18.06 -1.84
N ASN A 99 -11.28 19.38 -2.03
CA ASN A 99 -11.29 19.99 -3.37
C ASN A 99 -9.94 19.96 -4.13
N GLN A 100 -8.82 19.58 -3.50
CA GLN A 100 -7.47 19.61 -4.11
C GLN A 100 -6.46 18.49 -3.72
N PRO A 101 -6.85 17.30 -3.19
CA PRO A 101 -5.89 16.35 -2.61
C PRO A 101 -5.07 15.55 -3.63
N VAL A 102 -5.37 15.66 -4.93
CA VAL A 102 -4.82 14.78 -5.98
C VAL A 102 -3.29 14.84 -6.08
N LEU A 103 -2.62 15.90 -5.63
CA LEU A 103 -1.18 16.09 -5.87
C LEU A 103 -0.33 16.37 -4.62
N THR A 104 -0.93 16.42 -3.43
CA THR A 104 -0.22 16.88 -2.22
C THR A 104 -0.54 16.06 -0.97
N THR A 105 -1.68 15.38 -0.90
CA THR A 105 -2.16 14.77 0.33
C THR A 105 -1.91 13.26 0.37
N THR A 106 -1.48 12.77 1.53
CA THR A 106 -1.44 11.35 1.88
C THR A 106 -2.37 11.10 3.05
N TYR A 107 -3.25 10.10 2.93
CA TYR A 107 -4.19 9.70 3.97
C TYR A 107 -3.60 8.57 4.79
N GLN A 108 -3.45 8.79 6.09
CA GLN A 108 -2.95 7.78 7.01
C GLN A 108 -3.93 7.61 8.16
N SER A 109 -4.43 6.40 8.35
CA SER A 109 -5.24 6.06 9.52
C SER A 109 -4.36 5.70 10.70
N PRO A 110 -4.78 5.98 11.95
CA PRO A 110 -4.09 5.47 13.12
C PRO A 110 -4.07 3.93 13.11
N LEU A 111 -2.94 3.34 13.50
CA LEU A 111 -2.80 1.89 13.60
C LEU A 111 -3.00 1.47 15.04
N PHE A 112 -3.89 0.49 15.21
CA PHE A 112 -4.13 -0.15 16.50
C PHE A 112 -3.43 -1.51 16.54
N TYR A 113 -2.56 -1.69 17.53
CA TYR A 113 -1.86 -2.94 17.78
C TYR A 113 -2.66 -3.85 18.73
N ASN A 114 -3.94 -4.08 18.42
CA ASN A 114 -4.90 -4.77 19.30
C ASN A 114 -5.24 -6.21 18.86
N ARG A 115 -4.48 -6.80 17.94
CA ARG A 115 -4.76 -8.14 17.42
C ARG A 115 -4.58 -9.20 18.52
N LYS A 116 -5.68 -9.86 18.91
CA LYS A 116 -5.72 -10.89 19.97
C LYS A 116 -5.06 -10.42 21.27
N LEU A 117 -5.37 -9.20 21.69
CA LEU A 117 -4.72 -8.53 22.82
C LEU A 117 -4.68 -9.40 24.09
N ASP A 118 -5.77 -10.12 24.37
CA ASP A 118 -5.90 -10.96 25.57
C ASP A 118 -4.92 -12.14 25.61
N SER A 119 -4.51 -12.64 24.44
CA SER A 119 -3.59 -13.78 24.31
C SER A 119 -2.11 -13.38 24.44
N LEU A 120 -1.79 -12.08 24.43
CA LEU A 120 -0.41 -11.60 24.46
C LEU A 120 0.11 -11.46 25.89
N SER A 121 1.43 -11.40 26.07
CA SER A 121 2.03 -11.09 27.37
C SER A 121 1.60 -9.71 27.86
N PHE A 122 1.55 -9.49 29.18
CA PHE A 122 1.21 -8.20 29.77
C PHE A 122 2.07 -7.06 29.19
N VAL A 123 3.38 -7.26 29.12
CA VAL A 123 4.34 -6.27 28.59
C VAL A 123 4.02 -5.91 27.13
N THR A 124 3.75 -6.92 26.28
CA THR A 124 3.41 -6.70 24.87
C THR A 124 2.12 -5.89 24.72
N ARG A 125 1.10 -6.17 25.55
CA ARG A 125 -0.17 -5.42 25.53
C ARG A 125 0.05 -3.95 25.86
N VAL A 126 0.75 -3.67 26.95
CA VAL A 126 1.03 -2.30 27.41
C VAL A 126 1.79 -1.53 26.31
N ILE A 127 2.84 -2.11 25.75
CA ILE A 127 3.62 -1.47 24.67
C ILE A 127 2.75 -1.23 23.43
N GLY A 128 1.92 -2.19 23.02
CA GLY A 128 1.04 -2.05 21.85
C GLY A 128 0.02 -0.92 22.01
N LEU A 129 -0.59 -0.81 23.19
CA LEU A 129 -1.54 0.26 23.51
C LEU A 129 -0.85 1.62 23.57
N LEU A 130 0.28 1.73 24.29
CA LEU A 130 1.05 2.97 24.40
C LEU A 130 1.55 3.43 23.03
N ARG A 131 2.03 2.50 22.18
CA ARG A 131 2.45 2.81 20.82
C ARG A 131 1.30 3.35 19.99
N SER A 132 0.10 2.75 20.08
CA SER A 132 -1.08 3.23 19.35
C SER A 132 -1.44 4.66 19.75
N LEU A 133 -1.44 4.96 21.05
CA LEU A 133 -1.73 6.30 21.57
C LEU A 133 -0.66 7.32 21.18
N LEU A 134 0.63 6.96 21.32
CA LEU A 134 1.74 7.83 20.93
C LEU A 134 1.69 8.16 19.43
N MET A 135 1.44 7.16 18.58
CA MET A 135 1.34 7.39 17.14
C MET A 135 0.14 8.27 16.79
N LEU A 136 -1.02 8.06 17.42
CA LEU A 136 -2.18 8.94 17.24
C LEU A 136 -1.85 10.38 17.64
N GLY A 137 -1.20 10.57 18.79
CA GLY A 137 -0.76 11.86 19.28
C GLY A 137 0.35 12.50 18.44
N ALA A 138 1.16 11.71 17.72
CA ALA A 138 2.24 12.21 16.86
C ALA A 138 1.77 12.58 15.44
N ILE A 139 0.70 11.94 14.93
CA ILE A 139 0.15 12.21 13.59
C ILE A 139 -0.33 13.66 13.48
N ILE A 140 -0.96 14.19 14.54
CA ILE A 140 -1.56 15.54 14.54
C ILE A 140 -0.51 16.68 14.53
N PRO A 141 0.47 16.73 15.45
CA PRO A 141 1.40 17.86 15.55
C PRO A 141 2.58 17.78 14.60
N PHE A 142 3.07 16.58 14.26
CA PHE A 142 4.34 16.46 13.53
C PHE A 142 4.18 16.18 12.04
N ASN A 143 2.97 15.92 11.56
CA ASN A 143 2.69 15.54 10.16
C ASN A 143 3.63 14.43 9.64
N ILE A 144 4.04 13.51 10.53
CA ILE A 144 4.99 12.45 10.19
C ILE A 144 4.21 11.29 9.61
N ASN A 145 4.56 10.90 8.39
CA ASN A 145 4.14 9.63 7.81
C ASN A 145 4.95 8.48 8.44
N THR A 146 4.72 8.20 9.72
CA THR A 146 5.46 7.19 10.50
C THR A 146 5.14 5.75 10.09
N MET A 147 4.10 5.53 9.28
CA MET A 147 3.52 4.20 9.13
C MET A 147 3.41 3.76 7.67
N ASN A 148 3.68 2.48 7.46
CA ASN A 148 3.67 1.84 6.15
C ASN A 148 2.26 1.47 5.64
N ILE A 149 1.21 2.04 6.25
CA ILE A 149 -0.17 1.91 5.78
C ILE A 149 -0.69 3.32 5.52
N PHE A 150 -0.74 3.67 4.24
CA PHE A 150 -1.19 4.97 3.79
C PHE A 150 -1.82 4.86 2.41
N SER A 151 -2.72 5.80 2.14
CA SER A 151 -3.45 5.90 0.89
C SER A 151 -3.17 7.24 0.22
N TYR A 152 -3.08 7.24 -1.11
CA TYR A 152 -2.78 8.42 -1.90
C TYR A 152 -3.31 8.26 -3.32
N SER A 153 -3.50 9.37 -4.03
CA SER A 153 -3.89 9.34 -5.43
C SER A 153 -2.77 8.74 -6.30
N LEU A 154 -3.16 8.07 -7.38
CA LEU A 154 -2.21 7.56 -8.36
C LEU A 154 -1.42 8.69 -9.06
N SER A 155 -2.05 9.85 -9.24
CA SER A 155 -1.38 11.05 -9.77
C SER A 155 -0.21 11.50 -8.88
N LEU A 156 -0.36 11.47 -7.55
CA LEU A 156 0.73 11.74 -6.62
C LEU A 156 1.83 10.65 -6.69
N ALA A 157 1.43 9.40 -6.90
CA ALA A 157 2.37 8.29 -7.12
C ALA A 157 3.26 8.54 -8.33
N LYS A 158 2.67 8.97 -9.46
CA LYS A 158 3.39 9.27 -10.69
C LYS A 158 4.47 10.32 -10.47
N LYS A 159 4.12 11.41 -9.78
CA LYS A 159 5.06 12.49 -9.46
C LYS A 159 6.23 12.04 -8.60
N LYS A 160 6.02 11.15 -7.62
CA LYS A 160 7.04 10.69 -6.67
C LYS A 160 7.88 9.50 -7.16
N VAL A 161 7.27 8.56 -7.87
CA VAL A 161 7.83 7.23 -8.14
C VAL A 161 8.08 6.98 -9.62
N ILE A 162 7.15 7.38 -10.51
CA ILE A 162 7.23 7.06 -11.95
C ILE A 162 8.19 8.03 -12.67
N SER A 163 8.27 9.28 -12.23
CA SER A 163 9.16 10.30 -12.81
C SER A 163 10.66 10.02 -12.60
N LYS A 164 11.04 9.23 -11.58
CA LYS A 164 12.44 9.03 -11.19
C LYS A 164 13.15 7.88 -11.89
N SER A 165 12.44 7.01 -12.61
CA SER A 165 13.02 5.76 -13.10
C SER A 165 12.31 5.18 -14.32
N CYS A 166 11.86 6.00 -15.27
CA CYS A 166 11.49 5.50 -16.59
C CYS A 166 12.77 5.39 -17.44
N PRO A 167 13.36 4.19 -17.68
CA PRO A 167 14.28 4.04 -18.79
C PRO A 167 13.43 4.16 -20.05
N LYS A 168 13.81 5.09 -20.94
CA LYS A 168 13.22 5.14 -22.28
C LYS A 168 13.43 3.77 -22.92
N SER A 169 12.35 3.07 -23.23
CA SER A 169 12.42 1.92 -24.13
C SER A 169 12.78 2.48 -25.50
N SER A 170 14.06 2.33 -25.85
CA SER A 170 14.59 2.45 -27.22
C SER A 170 14.29 1.18 -28.01
#